data_AF-A0A4Y2CCX9-F1
#
_entry.id   AF-A0A4Y2CCX9-F1
#
_cell.length_a   1.000
_cell.length_b   1.000
_cell.length_c   1.000
_cell.angle_alpha   90.00
_cell.angle_beta   90.00
_cell.angle_gamma   90.00
#
_symmetry.space_group_name_H-M   'P 1'
#
loop_
_entity.id
_entity.type
_entity.pdbx_description
1 polymer ?
#
loop_
_entity_poly.entity_id
_entity_poly.type
_entity_poly.pdbx_seq_one_letter_code
_entity_poly.pdbx_strand_id
1 'polypeptide(L)'
;MESSVLARCTIFRLCQRHEAGRVNIKDLPRLGQAHVVTKSATISDVDELIRQNRRIAAREISVELSIRKGTVHHIIHKKLGYGKVCAQWVPKHLSKNQKTARIGVCLTQQFLHETIHSLPTLWDQCINVNGDYL
;
A
#
# COMPACT_ATOMS: atom_id res chain seq x y z
N MET A 1 -20.58 39.39 22.48
CA MET A 1 -19.92 38.75 21.31
C MET A 1 -19.13 39.85 20.63
N GLU A 2 -17.84 39.97 20.95
CA GLU A 2 -16.99 40.97 20.30
C GLU A 2 -16.69 40.50 18.87
N SER A 3 -17.09 41.30 17.89
CA SER A 3 -16.71 41.08 16.50
C SER A 3 -15.21 41.30 16.39
N SER A 4 -14.46 40.27 16.00
CA SER A 4 -13.04 40.41 15.69
C SER A 4 -12.90 41.28 14.44
N VAL A 5 -12.67 42.58 14.62
CA VAL A 5 -12.54 43.54 13.51
C VAL A 5 -11.19 43.31 12.81
N LEU A 6 -11.22 43.12 11.48
CA LEU A 6 -10.00 43.00 10.68
C LEU A 6 -9.33 44.38 10.53
N ALA A 7 -7.99 44.41 10.63
CA ALA A 7 -7.23 45.64 10.42
C ALA A 7 -7.48 46.25 9.02
N ARG A 8 -7.50 47.59 8.93
CA ARG A 8 -7.76 48.36 7.68
C ARG A 8 -6.90 47.90 6.49
N CYS A 9 -5.63 47.57 6.72
CA CYS A 9 -4.72 47.06 5.70
C CYS A 9 -5.16 45.69 5.13
N THR A 10 -5.74 44.83 5.96
CA THR A 10 -6.26 43.52 5.53
C THR A 10 -7.49 43.70 4.66
N ILE A 11 -8.39 44.61 5.03
CA ILE A 11 -9.60 44.95 4.25
C ILE A 11 -9.20 45.47 2.87
N PHE A 12 -8.31 46.45 2.80
CA PHE A 12 -7.84 47.02 1.54
C PHE A 12 -7.22 45.96 0.62
N ARG A 13 -6.37 45.08 1.16
CA ARG A 13 -5.76 43.98 0.40
C ARG A 13 -6.79 42.96 -0.09
N LEU A 14 -7.88 42.74 0.64
CA LEU A 14 -8.97 41.85 0.21
C LEU A 14 -9.77 42.48 -0.94
N CYS A 15 -10.13 43.76 -0.84
CA CYS A 15 -10.82 44.50 -1.91
C CYS A 15 -10.01 44.48 -3.21
N GLN A 16 -8.72 44.78 -3.15
CA GLN A 16 -7.83 44.72 -4.32
C GLN A 16 -7.80 43.33 -4.97
N ARG A 17 -7.77 42.26 -4.16
CA ARG A 17 -7.78 40.88 -4.68
C ARG A 17 -9.12 40.54 -5.33
N HIS A 18 -10.22 41.02 -4.76
CA HIS A 18 -11.56 40.81 -5.30
C HIS A 18 -11.73 41.53 -6.65
N GLU A 19 -11.30 42.79 -6.75
CA GLU A 19 -11.28 43.55 -8.01
C GLU A 19 -10.39 42.90 -9.07
N ALA A 20 -9.28 42.27 -8.65
CA ALA A 20 -8.42 41.45 -9.51
C ALA A 20 -9.04 40.08 -9.92
N GLY A 21 -10.33 39.87 -9.68
CA GLY A 21 -11.07 38.67 -10.10
C GLY A 21 -10.94 37.46 -9.18
N ARG A 22 -10.33 37.60 -7.99
CA ARG A 22 -10.24 36.48 -7.03
C ARG A 22 -11.55 36.32 -6.27
N VAL A 23 -12.38 35.37 -6.72
CA VAL A 23 -13.67 35.02 -6.09
C VAL A 23 -13.50 34.02 -4.92
N ASN A 24 -12.37 33.31 -4.85
CA ASN A 24 -12.14 32.31 -3.80
C ASN A 24 -11.75 32.96 -2.47
N ILE A 25 -12.64 32.83 -1.48
CA ILE A 25 -12.51 33.31 -0.09
C ILE A 25 -11.48 32.48 0.70
N LYS A 26 -11.22 31.23 0.30
CA LYS A 26 -10.24 30.38 1.01
C LYS A 26 -8.82 30.90 0.80
N ASP A 27 -8.00 30.73 1.83
CA ASP A 27 -6.56 30.93 1.74
C ASP A 27 -6.01 30.04 0.61
N LEU A 28 -5.17 30.64 -0.24
CA LEU A 28 -4.38 29.85 -1.18
C LEU A 28 -3.45 28.94 -0.37
N PRO A 29 -3.10 27.75 -0.89
CA PRO A 29 -2.09 26.93 -0.26
C PRO A 29 -0.86 27.81 -0.01
N ARG A 30 -0.51 27.96 1.26
CA ARG A 30 0.68 28.73 1.62
C ARG A 30 1.86 28.01 1.00
N LEU A 31 2.69 28.73 0.25
CA LEU A 31 4.05 28.31 -0.05
C LEU A 31 4.82 28.34 1.28
N GLY A 32 4.54 27.37 2.17
CA GLY A 32 5.36 27.11 3.34
C GLY A 32 6.77 26.75 2.88
N GLN A 33 7.74 26.84 3.80
CA GLN A 33 9.12 26.49 3.53
C GLN A 33 9.17 25.18 2.75
N ALA A 34 9.55 25.32 1.50
CA ALA A 34 9.24 24.32 0.53
C ALA A 34 9.96 23.02 0.90
N HIS A 35 9.22 21.96 0.61
CA HIS A 35 9.54 20.56 0.41
C HIS A 35 10.80 20.26 -0.44
N VAL A 36 11.74 21.21 -0.54
CA VAL A 36 12.82 21.37 -1.53
C VAL A 36 14.13 20.71 -1.11
N VAL A 37 14.25 20.15 0.10
CA VAL A 37 15.42 19.34 0.48
C VAL A 37 15.00 17.98 0.99
N THR A 38 14.15 17.30 0.22
CA THR A 38 14.28 15.85 0.11
C THR A 38 14.69 15.61 -1.32
N LYS A 39 16.00 15.53 -1.58
CA LYS A 39 16.53 15.25 -2.92
C LYS A 39 15.84 13.98 -3.43
N SER A 40 15.46 13.93 -4.71
CA SER A 40 14.91 12.71 -5.31
C SER A 40 15.82 11.51 -5.04
N ALA A 41 17.14 11.70 -5.06
CA ALA A 41 18.14 10.73 -4.65
C ALA A 41 17.86 10.14 -3.25
N THR A 42 17.67 11.00 -2.24
CA THR A 42 17.36 10.57 -0.87
C THR A 42 16.06 9.77 -0.76
N ILE A 43 15.05 10.09 -1.56
CA ILE A 43 13.80 9.31 -1.59
C ILE A 43 14.07 7.91 -2.15
N SER A 44 14.87 7.82 -3.22
CA SER A 44 15.29 6.55 -3.81
C SER A 44 16.14 5.73 -2.85
N ASP A 45 17.10 6.33 -2.16
CA ASP A 45 17.95 5.65 -1.18
C ASP A 45 17.10 5.04 -0.04
N VAL A 46 16.11 5.79 0.45
CA VAL A 46 15.16 5.27 1.46
C VAL A 46 14.32 4.11 0.90
N ASP A 47 13.83 4.20 -0.34
CA ASP A 47 13.07 3.11 -0.96
C ASP A 47 13.92 1.85 -1.15
N GLU A 48 15.18 2.01 -1.54
CA GLU A 48 16.13 0.91 -1.72
C GLU A 48 16.40 0.19 -0.39
N LEU A 49 16.68 0.92 0.69
CA LEU A 49 16.90 0.32 2.01
C LEU A 49 15.67 -0.47 2.49
N ILE A 50 14.47 0.05 2.24
CA ILE A 50 13.21 -0.65 2.59
C ILE A 50 13.02 -1.90 1.72
N ARG A 51 13.42 -1.86 0.44
CA ARG A 51 13.34 -3.03 -0.46
C ARG A 51 14.31 -4.14 -0.06
N GLN A 52 15.52 -3.78 0.33
CA GLN A 52 16.55 -4.71 0.79
C GLN A 52 16.15 -5.37 2.11
N ASN A 53 15.64 -4.59 3.07
CA ASN A 53 15.15 -5.10 4.35
C ASN A 53 13.76 -4.55 4.69
N ARG A 54 12.73 -5.37 4.42
CA ARG A 54 11.32 -5.01 4.70
C ARG A 54 10.99 -4.80 6.18
N ARG A 55 11.90 -5.15 7.10
CA ARG A 55 11.73 -5.00 8.55
C ARG A 55 12.55 -3.83 9.14
N ILE A 56 13.25 -3.06 8.31
CA ILE A 56 14.09 -1.95 8.76
C ILE A 56 13.27 -0.87 9.49
N ALA A 57 13.82 -0.33 10.57
CA ALA A 57 13.20 0.73 11.34
C ALA A 57 13.58 2.12 10.78
N ALA A 58 12.66 3.08 10.87
CA ALA A 58 12.92 4.47 10.49
C ALA A 58 14.10 5.12 11.23
N ARG A 59 14.47 4.60 12.43
CA ARG A 59 15.66 5.04 13.17
C ARG A 59 16.95 4.55 12.50
N GLU A 60 16.97 3.31 12.00
CA GLU A 60 18.14 2.73 11.35
C GLU A 60 18.42 3.49 10.04
N ILE A 61 17.38 3.70 9.21
CA ILE A 61 17.48 4.53 8.01
C ILE A 61 17.97 5.96 8.32
N SER A 62 17.48 6.53 9.42
CA SER A 62 17.88 7.87 9.88
C SER A 62 19.37 7.96 10.21
N VAL A 63 19.92 6.91 10.83
CA VAL A 63 21.36 6.82 11.14
C VAL A 63 22.16 6.59 9.86
N GLU A 64 21.75 5.64 9.04
CA GLU A 64 22.45 5.24 7.82
C GLU A 64 22.58 6.39 6.81
N LEU A 65 21.49 7.12 6.58
CA LEU A 65 21.47 8.25 5.65
C LEU A 65 21.81 9.59 6.31
N SER A 66 22.07 9.61 7.63
CA SER A 66 22.31 10.84 8.41
C SER A 66 21.20 11.89 8.26
N ILE A 67 19.94 11.43 8.23
CA ILE A 67 18.75 12.28 8.08
C ILE A 67 17.97 12.28 9.39
N ARG A 68 17.25 13.38 9.67
CA ARG A 68 16.34 13.44 10.81
C ARG A 68 15.25 12.37 10.70
N LYS A 69 15.01 11.62 11.78
CA LYS A 69 13.95 10.60 11.87
C LYS A 69 12.58 11.10 11.41
N GLY A 70 12.21 12.35 11.72
CA GLY A 70 10.94 12.94 11.29
C GLY A 70 10.82 13.05 9.76
N THR A 71 11.92 13.40 9.09
CA THR A 71 11.99 13.46 7.63
C THR A 71 11.86 12.06 7.02
N VAL A 72 12.56 11.05 7.58
CA VAL A 72 12.41 9.66 7.15
C VAL A 72 10.96 9.19 7.28
N HIS A 73 10.32 9.45 8.42
CA HIS A 73 8.91 9.12 8.64
C HIS A 73 8.00 9.78 7.60
N HIS A 74 8.23 11.07 7.29
CA HIS A 74 7.50 11.78 6.24
C HIS A 74 7.72 11.17 4.85
N ILE A 75 8.94 10.79 4.50
CA ILE A 75 9.24 10.13 3.22
C ILE A 75 8.49 8.81 3.11
N ILE A 76 8.59 7.95 4.12
CA ILE A 76 7.97 6.62 4.14
C ILE A 76 6.45 6.73 3.94
N HIS A 77 5.78 7.59 4.70
CA HIS A 77 4.31 7.65 4.69
C HIS A 77 3.70 8.60 3.66
N LYS A 78 4.35 9.74 3.36
CA LYS A 78 3.78 10.77 2.48
C LYS A 78 4.36 10.75 1.07
N LYS A 79 5.57 10.23 0.87
CA LYS A 79 6.19 10.16 -0.48
C LYS A 79 6.12 8.76 -1.06
N LEU A 80 6.46 7.74 -0.29
CA LEU A 80 6.47 6.35 -0.73
C LEU A 80 5.13 5.64 -0.47
N GLY A 81 4.34 6.14 0.49
CA GLY A 81 3.02 5.57 0.82
C GLY A 81 3.08 4.23 1.56
N TYR A 82 4.22 3.88 2.15
CA TYR A 82 4.35 2.65 2.91
C TYR A 82 3.62 2.73 4.26
N GLY A 83 3.08 1.58 4.68
CA GLY A 83 2.48 1.37 5.99
C GLY A 83 3.21 0.25 6.74
N LYS A 84 3.27 0.35 8.07
CA LYS A 84 3.81 -0.73 8.90
C LYS A 84 2.72 -1.79 9.10
N VAL A 85 3.03 -3.04 8.76
CA VAL A 85 2.20 -4.21 9.06
C VAL A 85 2.88 -5.09 10.10
N CYS A 86 2.11 -5.73 10.97
CA CYS A 86 2.63 -6.72 11.90
C CYS A 86 3.00 -8.01 11.16
N ALA A 87 4.08 -8.66 11.57
CA ALA A 87 4.44 -9.97 11.03
C ALA A 87 3.38 -11.01 11.40
N GLN A 88 3.02 -11.88 10.46
CA GLN A 88 2.13 -13.01 10.72
C GLN A 88 2.90 -14.14 11.39
N TRP A 89 2.29 -14.75 12.41
CA TRP A 89 2.85 -15.96 13.04
C TRP A 89 2.76 -17.13 12.08
N VAL A 90 3.90 -17.81 11.88
CA VAL A 90 3.99 -19.03 11.09
C VAL A 90 4.25 -20.20 12.04
N PRO A 91 3.37 -21.21 12.13
CA PRO A 91 3.46 -22.27 13.15
C PRO A 91 4.76 -23.09 13.14
N LYS A 92 5.39 -23.26 11.98
CA LYS A 92 6.62 -24.05 11.84
C LYS A 92 7.50 -23.52 10.71
N HIS A 93 8.81 -23.52 10.96
CA HIS A 93 9.80 -23.30 9.92
C HIS A 93 10.00 -24.60 9.11
N LEU A 94 9.56 -24.60 7.85
CA LEU A 94 9.55 -25.80 7.00
C LEU A 94 10.84 -25.94 6.20
N SER A 95 11.34 -27.19 6.10
CA SER A 95 12.43 -27.53 5.19
C SER A 95 11.98 -27.50 3.72
N LYS A 96 12.94 -27.48 2.80
CA LYS A 96 12.66 -27.50 1.35
C LYS A 96 11.81 -28.71 0.96
N ASN A 97 12.18 -29.90 1.42
CA ASN A 97 11.46 -31.14 1.13
C ASN A 97 10.02 -31.10 1.68
N GLN A 98 9.82 -30.54 2.88
CA GLN A 98 8.48 -30.38 3.46
C GLN A 98 7.60 -29.42 2.65
N LYS A 99 8.17 -28.33 2.11
CA LYS A 99 7.44 -27.41 1.23
C LYS A 99 7.02 -28.10 -0.07
N THR A 100 7.94 -28.83 -0.71
CA THR A 100 7.65 -29.58 -1.94
C THR A 100 6.57 -30.63 -1.71
N ALA A 101 6.66 -31.40 -0.62
CA ALA A 101 5.64 -32.38 -0.27
C ALA A 101 4.25 -31.75 -0.06
N ARG A 102 4.19 -30.59 0.62
CA ARG A 102 2.92 -29.85 0.80
C ARG A 102 2.34 -29.39 -0.53
N ILE A 103 3.16 -28.85 -1.44
CA ILE A 103 2.70 -28.45 -2.78
C ILE A 103 2.17 -29.67 -3.54
N GLY A 104 2.90 -30.79 -3.49
CA GLY A 104 2.47 -32.05 -4.12
C GLY A 104 1.10 -32.52 -3.63
N VAL A 105 0.89 -32.56 -2.32
CA VAL A 105 -0.41 -32.93 -1.73
C VAL A 105 -1.52 -31.98 -2.20
N CYS A 106 -1.31 -30.66 -2.14
CA CYS A 106 -2.32 -29.68 -2.59
C CYS A 106 -2.68 -29.87 -4.07
N LEU A 107 -1.69 -30.06 -4.94
CA LEU A 107 -1.93 -30.29 -6.37
C LEU A 107 -2.71 -31.58 -6.59
N THR A 108 -2.30 -32.70 -5.98
CA THR A 108 -3.01 -33.98 -6.11
C THR A 108 -4.45 -33.89 -5.59
N GLN A 109 -4.68 -33.16 -4.49
CA GLN A 109 -6.02 -32.96 -3.96
C GLN A 109 -6.90 -32.14 -4.91
N GLN A 110 -6.33 -31.11 -5.56
CA GLN A 110 -7.04 -30.31 -6.54
C GLN A 110 -7.41 -31.13 -7.78
N PHE A 111 -6.46 -31.92 -8.30
CA PHE A 111 -6.73 -32.87 -9.39
C PHE A 111 -7.84 -33.87 -9.02
N LEU A 112 -7.81 -34.43 -7.82
CA LEU A 112 -8.85 -35.36 -7.37
C LEU A 112 -10.22 -34.67 -7.23
N HIS A 113 -10.28 -33.44 -6.74
CA HIS A 113 -11.52 -32.67 -6.67
C HIS A 113 -12.09 -32.37 -8.05
N GLU A 114 -11.26 -31.93 -9.00
CA GLU A 114 -11.66 -31.71 -10.40
C GLU A 114 -12.14 -33.02 -11.05
N THR A 115 -11.44 -34.13 -10.78
CA THR A 115 -11.81 -35.46 -11.29
C THR A 115 -13.15 -35.92 -10.73
N ILE A 116 -13.39 -35.76 -9.42
CA ILE A 116 -14.66 -36.12 -8.77
C ILE A 116 -15.81 -35.24 -9.25
N HIS A 117 -15.58 -33.95 -9.50
CA HIS A 117 -16.61 -33.04 -10.01
C HIS A 117 -16.91 -33.25 -11.51
N SER A 118 -15.97 -33.84 -12.26
CA SER A 118 -16.15 -34.26 -13.66
C SER A 118 -16.72 -35.68 -13.79
N LEU A 119 -16.56 -36.54 -12.77
CA LEU A 119 -17.06 -37.91 -12.74
C LEU A 119 -18.56 -38.03 -13.05
N PRO A 120 -19.48 -37.20 -12.48
CA PRO A 120 -20.92 -37.30 -12.75
C PRO A 120 -21.27 -37.31 -14.24
N THR A 121 -20.54 -36.55 -15.08
CA THR A 121 -20.78 -36.51 -16.52
C THR A 121 -20.34 -37.77 -17.27
N LEU A 122 -19.39 -38.54 -16.73
CA LEU A 122 -18.94 -39.81 -17.31
C LEU A 122 -19.87 -40.97 -16.91
N TRP A 123 -20.45 -40.96 -15.70
CA TRP A 123 -21.45 -41.95 -15.31
C TRP A 123 -22.74 -41.80 -16.13
N ASP A 124 -23.18 -40.56 -16.41
CA ASP A 124 -24.35 -40.30 -17.27
C ASP A 124 -24.15 -40.75 -18.74
N GLN A 125 -22.91 -40.73 -19.24
CA GLN A 125 -22.57 -41.30 -20.55
C GLN A 125 -22.58 -42.84 -20.51
N CYS A 126 -22.08 -43.48 -19.45
CA CYS A 126 -22.10 -44.95 -19.32
C CYS A 126 -23.52 -45.52 -19.10
N ILE A 127 -24.43 -44.77 -18.48
CA ILE A 127 -25.84 -45.17 -18.32
C ILE A 127 -26.57 -45.15 -19.68
N ASN A 128 -26.29 -44.16 -20.54
CA ASN A 128 -26.92 -44.07 -21.87
C ASN A 128 -26.43 -45.13 -22.89
N VAL A 129 -25.25 -45.73 -22.70
CA VAL A 129 -24.71 -46.75 -23.62
C VAL A 129 -25.20 -48.16 -23.27
N ASN A 130 -25.68 -48.40 -22.04
CA ASN A 130 -26.14 -49.73 -21.59
C ASN A 130 -27.67 -49.82 -21.44
N GLY A 131 -28.42 -49.00 -22.20
CA GLY A 131 -29.87 -48.92 -22.18
C GLY A 131 -30.61 -50.12 -22.78
N ASP A 132 -30.23 -51.35 -22.41
CA ASP A 132 -30.94 -52.60 -22.73
C ASP A 132 -31.09 -53.45 -21.46
N TYR A 133 -31.82 -52.97 -20.45
CA TYR A 133 -32.43 -53.86 -19.45
C TYR A 133 -33.83 -53.36 -19.07
N LEU A 134 -34.80 -54.02 -19.72
CA LEU A 134 -36.27 -53.91 -19.69
C LEU A 134 -36.90 -52.78 -20.51
#